data_AF-A0A9W9LBQ2-F1
#
_entry.id   AF-A0A9W9LBQ2-F1
#
_cell.length_a   1.000
_cell.length_b   1.000
_cell.length_c   1.000
_cell.angle_alpha   90.00
_cell.angle_beta   90.00
_cell.angle_gamma   90.00
#
_symmetry.space_group_name_H-M   'P 1'
#
loop_
_entity.id
_entity.type
_entity.pdbx_description
1 polymer ?
#
loop_
_entity_poly.entity_id
_entity_poly.type
_entity_poly.pdbx_seq_one_letter_code
_entity_poly.pdbx_strand_id
1 'polypeptide(L)'
;MKDHQAFPSVFVDIDDGASPDAASSSSSTFAPEHWDLNASINLHRLALTYMSEWHSFTSDAFQVFREAEIIHEVPLHDETELYTVGNELGVFGRFVRNLCDPVMRALEPSLGTTAIRFADFQAISSYSLQDSVPDVCLGLIAADPTPDNVHLVAELKTPWTIPDAYLHLNRPTSHHLESLIGQLVAQMRICSLRFGVLSTYSSTVFVKRVADTSFLLSSPIKHDALEPSLRQLFAGFCLMAVSASKYDEDPSFQPSNLRDPPPTRVSGRLLSNPNHPTPPSTNGLDSVTSNSVFVTTDSGRTIVINCVRQLSDPTVNSKAIWLATLNEELVILKCWQLKYDELFDAEAEVYHRIWSRPSADNTHVFAECAQEVEAHSVIPTYYEMEPIFGSNLLLG
;
A
#
# COMPACT_ATOMS: atom_id res chain seq x y z
N MET A 1 -21.96 -37.83 -45.46
CA MET A 1 -21.80 -36.89 -46.59
C MET A 1 -22.78 -35.77 -46.40
N LYS A 2 -22.31 -34.66 -45.82
CA LYS A 2 -23.04 -33.40 -45.62
C LYS A 2 -22.03 -32.26 -45.80
N ASP A 3 -22.54 -31.20 -46.41
CA ASP A 3 -21.84 -30.08 -47.02
C ASP A 3 -21.09 -29.18 -46.03
N HIS A 4 -19.95 -28.66 -46.49
CA HIS A 4 -19.29 -27.48 -45.95
C HIS A 4 -19.54 -26.30 -46.89
N GLN A 5 -20.22 -25.26 -46.40
CA GLN A 5 -20.32 -23.95 -47.05
C GLN A 5 -19.19 -23.04 -46.55
N ALA A 6 -18.46 -22.45 -47.49
CA ALA A 6 -17.48 -21.40 -47.28
C ALA A 6 -18.13 -20.02 -47.52
N PHE A 7 -17.76 -19.02 -46.70
CA PHE A 7 -18.12 -17.62 -46.87
C PHE A 7 -17.08 -16.88 -47.74
N PRO A 8 -17.47 -15.89 -48.57
CA PRO A 8 -16.52 -15.09 -49.34
C PRO A 8 -16.07 -13.84 -48.56
N SER A 9 -14.77 -13.55 -48.67
CA SER A 9 -14.10 -12.32 -48.24
C SER A 9 -14.31 -11.19 -49.24
N VAL A 10 -14.74 -10.02 -48.76
CA VAL A 10 -14.84 -8.78 -49.54
C VAL A 10 -13.58 -7.94 -49.30
N PHE A 11 -12.82 -7.69 -50.36
CA PHE A 11 -11.76 -6.67 -50.42
C PHE A 11 -12.37 -5.35 -50.92
N VAL A 12 -11.98 -4.24 -50.31
CA VAL A 12 -12.25 -2.89 -50.81
C VAL A 12 -10.90 -2.22 -51.03
N ASP A 13 -10.58 -2.00 -52.31
CA ASP A 13 -9.56 -1.08 -52.77
C ASP A 13 -10.14 0.34 -52.77
N ILE A 14 -9.43 1.30 -52.18
CA ILE A 14 -9.55 2.72 -52.51
C ILE A 14 -8.13 3.27 -52.57
N ASP A 15 -7.78 3.81 -53.73
CA ASP A 15 -6.49 4.46 -53.99
C ASP A 15 -6.67 5.97 -54.23
N ASP A 16 -5.66 6.68 -53.74
CA ASP A 16 -5.12 8.02 -54.02
C ASP A 16 -5.95 9.32 -54.06
N GLY A 17 -5.46 10.29 -53.25
CA GLY A 17 -5.24 11.65 -53.75
C GLY A 17 -5.39 12.80 -52.74
N ALA A 18 -4.26 13.31 -52.21
CA ALA A 18 -3.89 14.74 -52.07
C ALA A 18 -2.99 15.04 -50.85
N SER A 19 -2.05 15.96 -51.04
CA SER A 19 -0.99 16.46 -50.14
C SER A 19 -1.05 18.01 -50.13
N PRO A 20 -0.29 18.75 -49.31
CA PRO A 20 -0.12 18.72 -47.85
C PRO A 20 -0.48 20.09 -47.23
N ASP A 21 -0.66 20.18 -45.91
CA ASP A 21 -0.39 21.43 -45.20
C ASP A 21 0.03 21.21 -43.74
N ALA A 22 0.90 22.10 -43.30
CA ALA A 22 1.79 22.00 -42.14
C ALA A 22 1.09 22.10 -40.78
N ALA A 23 1.51 21.28 -39.83
CA ALA A 23 1.33 21.55 -38.40
C ALA A 23 2.55 21.05 -37.61
N SER A 24 3.11 21.97 -36.83
CA SER A 24 4.28 21.85 -35.96
C SER A 24 4.14 20.76 -34.90
N SER A 25 5.05 19.78 -34.90
CA SER A 25 5.19 18.80 -33.83
C SER A 25 6.25 19.26 -32.82
N SER A 26 5.79 19.71 -31.65
CA SER A 26 6.63 19.85 -30.46
C SER A 26 6.85 18.47 -29.85
N SER A 27 8.04 17.90 -30.04
CA SER A 27 8.45 16.65 -29.40
C SER A 27 8.78 16.90 -27.93
N SER A 28 7.81 16.66 -27.04
CA SER A 28 8.08 16.51 -25.62
C SER A 28 8.70 15.13 -25.38
N THR A 29 9.99 15.13 -25.12
CA THR A 29 10.74 13.97 -24.65
C THR A 29 10.13 13.50 -23.33
N PHE A 30 9.32 12.45 -23.37
CA PHE A 30 8.89 11.75 -22.16
C PHE A 30 10.11 11.03 -21.58
N ALA A 31 10.58 11.52 -20.43
CA ALA A 31 11.50 10.77 -19.60
C ALA A 31 10.82 9.47 -19.15
N PRO A 32 11.52 8.32 -19.13
CA PRO A 32 10.94 7.09 -18.63
C PRO A 32 10.71 7.25 -17.12
N GLU A 33 9.44 7.24 -16.72
CA GLU A 33 9.03 7.17 -15.32
C GLU A 33 9.67 5.94 -14.69
N HIS A 34 10.42 6.20 -13.63
CA HIS A 34 11.03 5.20 -12.78
C HIS A 34 9.88 4.44 -12.10
N TRP A 35 9.58 3.23 -12.56
CA TRP A 35 8.58 2.35 -11.96
C TRP A 35 9.03 2.03 -10.54
N ASP A 36 8.46 2.72 -9.56
CA ASP A 36 8.72 2.46 -8.16
C ASP A 36 8.32 1.01 -7.83
N LEU A 37 9.33 0.21 -7.50
CA LEU A 37 9.24 -1.22 -7.20
C LEU A 37 8.32 -1.58 -6.04
N ASN A 38 7.68 -0.62 -5.37
CA ASN A 38 6.67 -0.86 -4.36
C ASN A 38 5.61 0.27 -4.36
N ALA A 39 4.76 0.34 -5.38
CA ALA A 39 3.61 1.25 -5.46
C ALA A 39 2.56 1.09 -4.32
N SER A 40 2.86 0.33 -3.26
CA SER A 40 1.94 0.04 -2.16
C SER A 40 2.50 0.32 -0.76
N ILE A 41 3.57 1.12 -0.65
CA ILE A 41 4.03 1.59 0.67
C ILE A 41 3.34 2.92 0.96
N ASN A 42 2.12 2.85 1.46
CA ASN A 42 1.41 4.00 2.02
C ASN A 42 1.89 4.25 3.46
N LEU A 43 2.03 5.53 3.85
CA LEU A 43 2.46 5.98 5.18
C LEU A 43 1.40 5.76 6.27
N HIS A 44 0.15 5.50 5.89
CA HIS A 44 -0.92 5.19 6.81
C HIS A 44 -0.74 3.79 7.40
N ARG A 45 -0.89 3.70 8.71
CA ARG A 45 -0.73 2.47 9.47
C ARG A 45 -1.83 2.37 10.53
N LEU A 46 -2.48 1.22 10.59
CA LEU A 46 -3.37 0.83 11.68
C LEU A 46 -2.68 -0.27 12.49
N ALA A 47 -2.49 -0.07 13.79
CA ALA A 47 -1.91 -1.08 14.64
C ALA A 47 -2.79 -2.33 14.73
N LEU A 48 -2.16 -3.51 14.83
CA LEU A 48 -2.89 -4.76 15.00
C LEU A 48 -3.80 -4.78 16.23
N THR A 49 -3.51 -4.03 17.30
CA THR A 49 -4.36 -4.03 18.50
C THR A 49 -5.77 -3.48 18.23
N TYR A 50 -5.92 -2.67 17.19
CA TYR A 50 -7.18 -2.05 16.78
C TYR A 50 -7.94 -2.88 15.75
N MET A 51 -7.39 -4.03 15.35
CA MET A 51 -8.01 -4.98 14.44
C MET A 51 -8.54 -6.18 15.23
N SER A 52 -9.74 -6.63 14.89
CA SER A 52 -10.33 -7.84 15.47
C SER A 52 -11.10 -8.60 14.41
N GLU A 53 -11.26 -9.90 14.60
CA GLU A 53 -12.03 -10.71 13.65
C GLU A 53 -13.53 -10.39 13.73
N TRP A 54 -14.16 -10.24 12.57
CA TRP A 54 -15.60 -10.12 12.42
C TRP A 54 -16.23 -11.51 12.27
N HIS A 55 -16.31 -12.26 13.36
CA HIS A 55 -16.76 -13.65 13.32
C HIS A 55 -18.18 -13.85 12.75
N SER A 56 -19.07 -12.86 12.90
CA SER A 56 -20.45 -12.92 12.38
C SER A 56 -20.58 -12.48 10.91
N PHE A 57 -19.52 -11.96 10.28
CA PHE A 57 -19.60 -11.33 8.96
C PHE A 57 -20.37 -12.16 7.93
N THR A 58 -19.97 -13.41 7.72
CA THR A 58 -20.57 -14.29 6.71
C THR A 58 -22.06 -14.49 6.96
N SER A 59 -22.46 -14.67 8.23
CA SER A 59 -23.87 -14.82 8.60
C SER A 59 -24.64 -13.51 8.40
N ASP A 60 -24.08 -12.39 8.85
CA ASP A 60 -24.72 -11.07 8.78
C ASP A 60 -24.94 -10.66 7.32
N ALA A 61 -23.87 -10.66 6.52
CA ALA A 61 -23.93 -10.25 5.11
C ALA A 61 -24.82 -11.19 4.29
N PHE A 62 -24.71 -12.51 4.49
CA PHE A 62 -25.57 -13.45 3.77
C PHE A 62 -27.04 -13.34 4.19
N GLN A 63 -27.33 -13.03 5.45
CA GLN A 63 -28.69 -12.77 5.90
C GLN A 63 -29.27 -11.55 5.20
N VAL A 64 -28.55 -10.42 5.15
CA VAL A 64 -28.97 -9.21 4.42
C VAL A 64 -29.20 -9.52 2.94
N PHE A 65 -28.31 -10.30 2.31
CA PHE A 65 -28.48 -10.74 0.93
C PHE A 65 -29.78 -11.54 0.72
N ARG A 66 -30.11 -12.48 1.61
CA ARG A 66 -31.33 -13.30 1.51
C ARG A 66 -32.60 -12.46 1.71
N GLU A 67 -32.56 -11.51 2.64
CA GLU A 67 -33.68 -10.60 2.92
C GLU A 67 -33.96 -9.61 1.77
N ALA A 68 -32.97 -9.36 0.90
CA ALA A 68 -33.13 -8.51 -0.27
C ALA A 68 -33.98 -9.14 -1.38
N GLU A 69 -34.31 -10.43 -1.27
CA GLU A 69 -35.17 -11.18 -2.21
C GLU A 69 -34.75 -11.01 -3.68
N ILE A 70 -33.45 -11.11 -3.95
CA ILE A 70 -32.90 -11.07 -5.32
C ILE A 70 -33.33 -12.35 -6.06
N ILE A 71 -34.45 -12.27 -6.78
CA ILE A 71 -35.11 -13.40 -7.45
C ILE A 71 -34.83 -13.47 -8.96
N HIS A 72 -34.19 -12.46 -9.54
CA HIS A 72 -33.86 -12.45 -10.96
C HIS A 72 -32.48 -13.05 -11.23
N GLU A 73 -32.32 -13.57 -12.45
CA GLU A 73 -31.02 -14.04 -12.92
C GLU A 73 -30.13 -12.87 -13.32
N VAL A 74 -28.88 -12.91 -12.88
CA VAL A 74 -27.85 -11.96 -13.30
C VAL A 74 -26.92 -12.68 -14.28
N PRO A 75 -26.84 -12.23 -15.55
CA PRO A 75 -25.98 -12.85 -16.53
C PRO A 75 -24.51 -12.82 -16.08
N LEU A 76 -23.98 -14.00 -15.77
CA LEU A 76 -22.57 -14.17 -15.45
C LEU A 76 -21.77 -14.15 -16.74
N HIS A 77 -20.92 -13.15 -16.90
CA HIS A 77 -19.92 -13.12 -17.97
C HIS A 77 -18.64 -13.79 -17.45
N ASP A 78 -18.77 -15.03 -16.97
CA ASP A 78 -17.64 -15.88 -16.59
C ASP A 78 -17.00 -16.48 -17.86
N GLU A 79 -16.65 -15.61 -18.81
CA GLU A 79 -15.91 -16.04 -19.99
C GLU A 79 -14.53 -16.54 -19.59
N THR A 80 -14.05 -17.60 -20.27
CA THR A 80 -12.68 -18.08 -20.11
C THR A 80 -11.73 -16.98 -20.56
N GLU A 81 -11.17 -16.25 -19.60
CA GLU A 81 -10.35 -15.10 -19.89
C GLU A 81 -8.99 -15.55 -20.45
N LEU A 82 -8.77 -15.32 -21.75
CA LEU A 82 -7.51 -15.63 -22.43
C LEU A 82 -6.46 -14.50 -22.31
N TYR A 83 -6.85 -13.39 -21.70
CA TYR A 83 -5.95 -12.27 -21.45
C TYR A 83 -5.20 -12.49 -20.15
N THR A 84 -3.89 -12.20 -20.12
CA THR A 84 -3.10 -12.23 -18.88
C THR A 84 -2.87 -10.80 -18.41
N VAL A 85 -3.31 -10.48 -17.19
CA VAL A 85 -3.08 -9.17 -16.58
C VAL A 85 -1.73 -9.16 -15.86
N GLY A 86 -0.91 -8.16 -16.15
CA GLY A 86 0.39 -7.95 -15.52
C GLY A 86 0.55 -6.62 -14.78
N ASN A 87 -0.54 -5.86 -14.59
CA ASN A 87 -0.51 -4.58 -13.89
C ASN A 87 -1.76 -4.37 -13.02
N GLU A 88 -1.70 -3.37 -12.14
CA GLU A 88 -2.77 -3.02 -11.20
C GLU A 88 -4.06 -2.57 -11.89
N LEU A 89 -3.96 -1.72 -12.92
CA LEU A 89 -5.11 -1.25 -13.70
C LEU A 89 -5.91 -2.40 -14.32
N GLY A 90 -5.23 -3.45 -14.81
CA GLY A 90 -5.90 -4.63 -15.34
C GLY A 90 -6.62 -5.44 -14.26
N VAL A 91 -6.06 -5.51 -13.04
CA VAL A 91 -6.71 -6.16 -11.89
C VAL A 91 -7.95 -5.38 -11.48
N PHE A 92 -7.85 -4.04 -11.45
CA PHE A 92 -8.97 -3.15 -11.21
C PHE A 92 -10.11 -3.36 -12.21
N GLY A 93 -9.81 -3.34 -13.51
CA GLY A 93 -10.82 -3.57 -14.54
C GLY A 93 -11.52 -4.93 -14.41
N ARG A 94 -10.78 -5.97 -14.01
CA ARG A 94 -11.35 -7.30 -13.72
C ARG A 94 -12.22 -7.31 -12.48
N PHE A 95 -11.80 -6.61 -11.42
CA PHE A 95 -12.58 -6.51 -10.20
C PHE A 95 -13.93 -5.84 -10.49
N VAL A 96 -13.92 -4.73 -11.23
CA VAL A 96 -15.14 -4.04 -11.64
C VAL A 96 -16.04 -4.96 -12.48
N ARG A 97 -15.50 -5.53 -13.57
CA ARG A 97 -16.27 -6.36 -14.51
C ARG A 97 -16.85 -7.62 -13.88
N ASN A 98 -16.09 -8.33 -13.05
CA ASN A 98 -16.46 -9.67 -12.59
C ASN A 98 -17.16 -9.67 -11.22
N LEU A 99 -17.03 -8.57 -10.46
CA LEU A 99 -17.57 -8.47 -9.12
C LEU A 99 -18.49 -7.26 -8.96
N CYS A 100 -18.03 -6.03 -9.22
CA CYS A 100 -18.86 -4.83 -9.04
C CYS A 100 -20.10 -4.81 -9.96
N ASP A 101 -19.91 -5.00 -11.27
CA ASP A 101 -20.99 -4.92 -12.24
C ASP A 101 -22.07 -6.00 -11.99
N PRO A 102 -21.74 -7.29 -11.80
CA PRO A 102 -22.74 -8.30 -11.48
C PRO A 102 -23.45 -8.03 -10.16
N VAL A 103 -22.73 -7.57 -9.13
CA VAL A 103 -23.36 -7.22 -7.85
C VAL A 103 -24.34 -6.06 -8.01
N MET A 104 -23.98 -5.01 -8.75
CA MET A 104 -24.90 -3.89 -8.99
C MET A 104 -26.13 -4.29 -9.81
N ARG A 105 -25.97 -5.14 -10.83
CA ARG A 105 -27.11 -5.71 -11.58
C ARG A 105 -28.00 -6.59 -10.69
N ALA A 106 -27.42 -7.31 -9.74
CA ALA A 106 -28.18 -8.08 -8.75
C ALA A 106 -28.99 -7.17 -7.82
N LEU A 107 -28.42 -6.02 -7.44
CA LEU A 107 -29.02 -5.10 -6.48
C LEU A 107 -29.96 -4.07 -7.10
N GLU A 108 -29.97 -3.92 -8.43
CA GLU A 108 -30.76 -2.92 -9.14
C GLU A 108 -32.25 -2.90 -8.72
N PRO A 109 -32.97 -4.03 -8.59
CA PRO A 109 -34.36 -4.00 -8.14
C PRO A 109 -34.53 -3.58 -6.68
N SER A 110 -33.59 -3.96 -5.80
CA SER A 110 -33.64 -3.67 -4.37
C SER A 110 -33.26 -2.22 -4.05
N LEU A 111 -32.35 -1.64 -4.83
CA LEU A 111 -31.91 -0.24 -4.70
C LEU A 111 -32.84 0.74 -5.43
N GLY A 112 -33.73 0.24 -6.30
CA GLY A 112 -34.73 1.03 -7.00
C GLY A 112 -34.12 2.06 -7.96
N THR A 113 -34.73 3.24 -8.06
CA THR A 113 -34.25 4.34 -8.93
C THR A 113 -33.08 5.13 -8.33
N THR A 114 -32.43 4.62 -7.28
CA THR A 114 -31.31 5.34 -6.69
C THR A 114 -30.12 5.31 -7.66
N ALA A 115 -29.47 6.45 -7.85
CA ALA A 115 -28.28 6.56 -8.69
C ALA A 115 -27.03 5.99 -7.99
N ILE A 116 -27.20 4.97 -7.14
CA ILE A 116 -26.11 4.33 -6.40
C ILE A 116 -25.39 3.37 -7.33
N ARG A 117 -24.08 3.52 -7.48
CA ARG A 117 -23.25 2.62 -8.28
C ARG A 117 -21.81 2.61 -7.78
N PHE A 118 -21.07 1.59 -8.21
CA PHE A 118 -19.63 1.65 -8.12
C PHE A 118 -19.09 2.69 -9.11
N ALA A 119 -18.12 3.47 -8.68
CA ALA A 119 -17.42 4.45 -9.51
C ALA A 119 -16.06 4.80 -8.91
N ASP A 120 -15.24 5.45 -9.72
CA ASP A 120 -14.04 6.14 -9.24
C ASP A 120 -14.45 7.25 -8.26
N PHE A 121 -13.59 7.54 -7.28
CA PHE A 121 -13.90 8.53 -6.24
C PHE A 121 -14.27 9.90 -6.82
N GLN A 122 -13.58 10.34 -7.88
CA GLN A 122 -13.80 11.63 -8.54
C GLN A 122 -15.18 11.75 -9.22
N ALA A 123 -15.84 10.62 -9.51
CA ALA A 123 -17.18 10.62 -10.06
C ALA A 123 -18.26 10.84 -8.97
N ILE A 124 -17.92 10.64 -7.69
CA ILE A 124 -18.84 10.72 -6.55
C ILE A 124 -18.54 11.95 -5.68
N SER A 125 -17.27 12.37 -5.61
CA SER A 125 -16.79 13.47 -4.78
C SER A 125 -15.84 14.39 -5.55
N SER A 126 -16.07 15.70 -5.45
CA SER A 126 -15.17 16.74 -5.96
C SER A 126 -14.01 17.06 -5.00
N TYR A 127 -13.98 16.44 -3.83
CA TYR A 127 -12.94 16.63 -2.84
C TYR A 127 -11.61 16.10 -3.38
N SER A 128 -10.57 16.93 -3.45
CA SER A 128 -9.24 16.47 -3.84
C SER A 128 -8.57 15.80 -2.63
N LEU A 129 -8.45 14.47 -2.68
CA LEU A 129 -7.61 13.73 -1.75
C LEU A 129 -6.17 13.88 -2.22
N GLN A 130 -5.35 14.64 -1.49
CA GLN A 130 -3.95 14.85 -1.86
C GLN A 130 -3.11 13.57 -1.75
N ASP A 131 -3.42 12.70 -0.79
CA ASP A 131 -2.49 11.64 -0.39
C ASP A 131 -3.00 10.20 -0.61
N SER A 132 -4.31 9.99 -0.75
CA SER A 132 -4.86 8.64 -0.99
C SER A 132 -6.26 8.69 -1.59
N VAL A 133 -6.37 8.35 -2.88
CA VAL A 133 -7.65 8.17 -3.56
C VAL A 133 -8.04 6.69 -3.47
N PRO A 134 -9.26 6.34 -3.02
CA PRO A 134 -9.73 4.96 -3.07
C PRO A 134 -9.82 4.46 -4.51
N ASP A 135 -9.43 3.20 -4.74
CA ASP A 135 -9.51 2.61 -6.08
C ASP A 135 -10.96 2.54 -6.55
N VAL A 136 -11.85 1.97 -5.74
CA VAL A 136 -13.28 1.84 -6.05
C VAL A 136 -14.11 2.42 -4.93
N CYS A 137 -15.16 3.16 -5.27
CA CYS A 137 -16.16 3.64 -4.32
C CYS A 137 -17.55 3.12 -4.71
N LEU A 138 -18.38 2.76 -3.72
CA LEU A 138 -19.82 2.66 -3.88
C LEU A 138 -20.43 3.97 -3.38
N GLY A 139 -21.21 4.65 -4.20
CA GLY A 139 -21.78 5.94 -3.82
C GLY A 139 -22.96 6.37 -4.65
N LEU A 140 -23.67 7.39 -4.16
CA LEU A 140 -24.71 8.09 -4.89
C LEU A 140 -24.08 9.01 -5.94
N ILE A 141 -24.52 8.86 -7.19
CA ILE A 141 -24.12 9.78 -8.26
C ILE A 141 -25.08 10.95 -8.25
N ALA A 142 -24.61 12.05 -7.67
CA ALA A 142 -25.34 13.30 -7.59
C ALA A 142 -24.75 14.35 -8.52
N ALA A 143 -25.56 15.36 -8.84
CA ALA A 143 -25.08 16.54 -9.56
C ALA A 143 -24.06 17.34 -8.74
N ASP A 144 -24.16 17.27 -7.40
CA ASP A 144 -23.21 17.87 -6.47
C ASP A 144 -22.38 16.75 -5.79
N PRO A 145 -21.17 16.48 -6.28
CA PRO A 145 -20.33 15.40 -5.78
C PRO A 145 -19.63 15.79 -4.47
N THR A 146 -20.01 15.16 -3.37
CA THR A 146 -19.44 15.36 -2.03
C THR A 146 -18.98 14.03 -1.41
N PRO A 147 -18.05 14.04 -0.42
CA PRO A 147 -17.68 12.84 0.33
C PRO A 147 -18.87 12.15 1.04
N ASP A 148 -19.94 12.90 1.31
CA ASP A 148 -21.16 12.36 1.92
C ASP A 148 -21.89 11.38 1.01
N ASN A 149 -21.74 11.51 -0.31
CA ASN A 149 -22.30 10.60 -1.29
C ASN A 149 -21.64 9.21 -1.30
N VAL A 150 -20.46 9.07 -0.67
CA VAL A 150 -19.77 7.77 -0.59
C VAL A 150 -20.40 6.92 0.50
N HIS A 151 -20.67 5.65 0.19
CA HIS A 151 -21.21 4.65 1.12
C HIS A 151 -20.18 3.61 1.54
N LEU A 152 -19.22 3.31 0.67
CA LEU A 152 -18.16 2.33 0.89
C LEU A 152 -16.97 2.65 0.00
N VAL A 153 -15.77 2.40 0.49
CA VAL A 153 -14.50 2.46 -0.25
C VAL A 153 -13.88 1.08 -0.35
N ALA A 154 -13.16 0.83 -1.44
CA ALA A 154 -12.43 -0.40 -1.64
C ALA A 154 -11.02 -0.08 -2.16
N GLU A 155 -10.05 -0.75 -1.54
CA GLU A 155 -8.64 -0.73 -1.90
C GLU A 155 -8.29 -2.06 -2.56
N LEU A 156 -7.69 -2.00 -3.74
CA LEU A 156 -7.27 -3.15 -4.52
C LEU A 156 -5.76 -3.26 -4.49
N LYS A 157 -5.28 -4.49 -4.36
CA LYS A 157 -3.86 -4.84 -4.42
C LYS A 157 -3.68 -5.94 -5.46
N THR A 158 -2.47 -6.06 -5.96
CA THR A 158 -2.16 -7.11 -6.94
C THR A 158 -1.78 -8.41 -6.22
N PRO A 159 -2.26 -9.58 -6.69
CA PRO A 159 -2.05 -10.85 -5.99
C PRO A 159 -0.58 -11.31 -5.99
N TRP A 160 0.26 -10.78 -6.87
CA TRP A 160 1.70 -11.07 -6.90
C TRP A 160 2.54 -10.17 -5.99
N THR A 161 1.99 -9.04 -5.53
CA THR A 161 2.68 -8.18 -4.55
C THR A 161 2.26 -8.49 -3.12
N ILE A 162 0.99 -8.86 -2.92
CA ILE A 162 0.42 -9.19 -1.61
C ILE A 162 -0.02 -10.67 -1.59
N PRO A 163 0.81 -11.56 -1.00
CA PRO A 163 0.43 -12.95 -0.78
C PRO A 163 -0.81 -13.06 0.10
N ASP A 164 -1.64 -14.07 -0.16
CA ASP A 164 -2.86 -14.31 0.62
C ASP A 164 -2.59 -14.42 2.13
N ALA A 165 -1.48 -15.03 2.54
CA ALA A 165 -1.08 -15.16 3.94
C ALA A 165 -0.94 -13.82 4.68
N TYR A 166 -0.79 -12.71 3.95
CA TYR A 166 -0.71 -11.36 4.53
C TYR A 166 -2.08 -10.77 4.83
N LEU A 167 -3.18 -11.38 4.35
CA LEU A 167 -4.54 -10.90 4.60
C LEU A 167 -5.17 -11.47 5.88
N HIS A 168 -4.50 -12.42 6.56
CA HIS A 168 -5.05 -13.10 7.73
C HIS A 168 -4.63 -12.42 9.04
N LEU A 169 -5.60 -12.19 9.92
CA LEU A 169 -5.36 -11.86 11.33
C LEU A 169 -4.83 -13.08 12.09
N ASN A 170 -4.22 -12.84 13.26
CA ASN A 170 -3.74 -13.89 14.18
C ASN A 170 -2.72 -14.86 13.57
N ARG A 171 -1.92 -14.40 12.61
CA ARG A 171 -0.81 -15.13 11.97
C ARG A 171 0.52 -14.40 12.24
N PRO A 172 1.68 -15.09 12.15
CA PRO A 172 2.98 -14.43 12.25
C PRO A 172 3.18 -13.29 11.23
N THR A 173 2.50 -13.38 10.09
CA THR A 173 2.51 -12.40 8.99
C THR A 173 1.49 -11.28 9.15
N SER A 174 0.65 -11.26 10.20
CA SER A 174 -0.42 -10.26 10.34
C SER A 174 0.09 -8.83 10.39
N HIS A 175 1.35 -8.61 10.77
CA HIS A 175 1.93 -7.27 10.77
C HIS A 175 1.96 -6.58 9.39
N HIS A 176 1.82 -7.35 8.29
CA HIS A 176 1.66 -6.78 6.94
C HIS A 176 0.28 -6.15 6.73
N LEU A 177 -0.75 -6.54 7.49
CA LEU A 177 -2.08 -5.91 7.45
C LEU A 177 -2.04 -4.45 7.92
N GLU A 178 -1.09 -4.09 8.78
CA GLU A 178 -1.08 -2.76 9.40
C GLU A 178 -1.02 -1.62 8.38
N SER A 179 -0.19 -1.76 7.34
CA SER A 179 -0.12 -0.77 6.26
C SER A 179 -1.30 -0.89 5.29
N LEU A 180 -1.67 -2.11 4.91
CA LEU A 180 -2.76 -2.36 3.95
C LEU A 180 -4.11 -1.83 4.46
N ILE A 181 -4.45 -2.17 5.71
CA ILE A 181 -5.66 -1.70 6.37
C ILE A 181 -5.50 -0.25 6.81
N GLY A 182 -4.28 0.19 7.16
CA GLY A 182 -3.99 1.59 7.48
C GLY A 182 -4.39 2.54 6.36
N GLN A 183 -4.03 2.23 5.11
CA GLN A 183 -4.45 2.99 3.93
C GLN A 183 -5.97 3.04 3.77
N LEU A 184 -6.62 1.87 3.80
CA LEU A 184 -8.07 1.78 3.70
C LEU A 184 -8.78 2.56 4.81
N VAL A 185 -8.26 2.51 6.04
CA VAL A 185 -8.83 3.23 7.19
C VAL A 185 -8.65 4.74 7.06
N ALA A 186 -7.54 5.22 6.50
CA ALA A 186 -7.39 6.64 6.20
C ALA A 186 -8.49 7.11 5.24
N GLN A 187 -8.75 6.38 4.17
CA GLN A 187 -9.84 6.67 3.22
C GLN A 187 -11.22 6.61 3.88
N MET A 188 -11.49 5.57 4.68
CA MET A 188 -12.73 5.44 5.45
C MET A 188 -12.94 6.65 6.37
N ARG A 189 -11.90 7.14 7.04
CA ARG A 189 -11.98 8.30 7.92
C ARG A 189 -12.30 9.58 7.15
N ILE A 190 -11.63 9.82 6.01
CA ILE A 190 -11.85 11.04 5.23
C ILE A 190 -13.29 11.11 4.70
N CYS A 191 -13.90 9.97 4.38
CA CYS A 191 -15.27 9.90 3.88
C CYS A 191 -16.32 9.64 4.99
N SER A 192 -15.90 9.67 6.26
CA SER A 192 -16.71 9.34 7.45
C SER A 192 -17.46 8.01 7.32
N LEU A 193 -16.77 6.97 6.86
CA LEU A 193 -17.35 5.67 6.52
C LEU A 193 -17.18 4.62 7.61
N ARG A 194 -18.20 3.77 7.69
CA ARG A 194 -18.27 2.58 8.52
C ARG A 194 -17.72 1.34 7.82
N PHE A 195 -17.80 1.29 6.49
CA PHE A 195 -17.52 0.07 5.73
C PHE A 195 -16.43 0.31 4.68
N GLY A 196 -15.52 -0.67 4.57
CA GLY A 196 -14.45 -0.69 3.59
C GLY A 196 -14.16 -2.10 3.09
N VAL A 197 -13.44 -2.22 1.98
CA VAL A 197 -13.02 -3.49 1.38
C VAL A 197 -11.54 -3.44 1.05
N LEU A 198 -10.81 -4.50 1.35
CA LEU A 198 -9.46 -4.74 0.84
C LEU A 198 -9.50 -5.99 -0.03
N SER A 199 -9.06 -5.92 -1.28
CA SER A 199 -9.01 -7.10 -2.15
C SER A 199 -7.68 -7.24 -2.88
N THR A 200 -7.21 -8.47 -2.99
CA THR A 200 -6.10 -8.84 -3.89
C THR A 200 -6.59 -9.42 -5.21
N TYR A 201 -7.88 -9.25 -5.52
CA TYR A 201 -8.65 -10.00 -6.52
C TYR A 201 -8.79 -11.50 -6.23
N SER A 202 -7.71 -12.17 -5.80
CA SER A 202 -7.74 -13.58 -5.40
C SER A 202 -8.49 -13.80 -4.09
N SER A 203 -8.44 -12.82 -3.18
CA SER A 203 -9.10 -12.86 -1.88
C SER A 203 -9.50 -11.46 -1.42
N THR A 204 -10.65 -11.39 -0.74
CA THR A 204 -11.28 -10.14 -0.31
C THR A 204 -11.54 -10.17 1.18
N VAL A 205 -11.17 -9.10 1.87
CA VAL A 205 -11.41 -8.85 3.29
C VAL A 205 -12.39 -7.68 3.41
N PHE A 206 -13.46 -7.90 4.16
CA PHE A 206 -14.45 -6.88 4.47
C PHE A 206 -14.14 -6.24 5.81
N VAL A 207 -14.20 -4.91 5.88
CA VAL A 207 -13.82 -4.13 7.04
C VAL A 207 -15.02 -3.32 7.53
N LYS A 208 -15.27 -3.39 8.85
CA LYS A 208 -16.27 -2.58 9.54
C LYS A 208 -15.64 -1.81 10.69
N ARG A 209 -15.71 -0.48 10.63
CA ARG A 209 -15.37 0.39 11.74
C ARG A 209 -16.50 0.38 12.77
N VAL A 210 -16.18 0.08 14.03
CA VAL A 210 -17.16 0.00 15.12
C VAL A 210 -16.87 0.97 16.26
N ALA A 211 -15.65 1.50 16.33
CA ALA A 211 -15.25 2.59 17.20
C ALA A 211 -14.12 3.39 16.54
N ASP A 212 -13.67 4.46 17.18
CA ASP A 212 -12.54 5.27 16.68
C ASP A 212 -11.26 4.46 16.59
N THR A 213 -11.11 3.46 17.46
CA THR A 213 -9.95 2.57 17.57
C THR A 213 -10.31 1.11 17.33
N SER A 214 -11.44 0.78 16.70
CA SER A 214 -11.84 -0.62 16.55
C SER A 214 -12.38 -0.92 15.16
N PHE A 215 -11.70 -1.85 14.49
CA PHE A 215 -11.98 -2.29 13.12
C PHE A 215 -12.14 -3.81 13.10
N LEU A 216 -13.31 -4.25 12.67
CA LEU A 216 -13.64 -5.66 12.51
C LEU A 216 -13.34 -6.09 11.07
N LEU A 217 -12.54 -7.15 10.91
CA LEU A 217 -12.14 -7.70 9.61
C LEU A 217 -12.74 -9.09 9.43
N SER A 218 -13.39 -9.35 8.29
CA SER A 218 -13.76 -10.72 7.92
C SER A 218 -12.51 -11.58 7.73
N SER A 219 -12.66 -12.91 7.82
CA SER A 219 -11.65 -13.79 7.20
C SER A 219 -11.55 -13.50 5.70
N PRO A 220 -10.36 -13.66 5.08
CA PRO A 220 -10.22 -13.50 3.63
C PRO A 220 -11.12 -14.50 2.88
N ILE A 221 -11.99 -13.98 2.01
CA ILE A 221 -12.91 -14.77 1.19
C ILE A 221 -12.33 -14.88 -0.21
N LYS A 222 -12.16 -16.12 -0.68
CA LYS A 222 -11.62 -16.40 -2.00
C LYS A 222 -12.62 -16.01 -3.09
N HIS A 223 -12.10 -15.60 -4.24
CA HIS A 223 -12.92 -15.28 -5.41
C HIS A 223 -13.77 -16.47 -5.91
N ASP A 224 -13.33 -17.70 -5.65
CA ASP A 224 -13.98 -18.96 -6.02
C ASP A 224 -14.80 -19.58 -4.88
N ALA A 225 -15.04 -18.84 -3.79
CA ALA A 225 -15.94 -19.30 -2.72
C ALA A 225 -17.34 -19.55 -3.28
N LEU A 226 -17.96 -20.67 -2.88
CA LEU A 226 -19.25 -21.11 -3.43
C LEU A 226 -20.44 -20.92 -2.47
N GLU A 227 -20.23 -21.11 -1.16
CA GLU A 227 -21.34 -21.18 -0.19
C GLU A 227 -21.01 -20.46 1.14
N PRO A 228 -21.50 -19.22 1.33
CA PRO A 228 -22.01 -18.32 0.29
C PRO A 228 -20.89 -17.82 -0.63
N SER A 229 -21.22 -17.51 -1.87
CA SER A 229 -20.23 -17.00 -2.83
C SER A 229 -19.77 -15.58 -2.49
N LEU A 230 -18.59 -15.18 -2.99
CA LEU A 230 -18.09 -13.81 -2.79
C LEU A 230 -19.09 -12.76 -3.30
N ARG A 231 -19.76 -13.02 -4.44
CA ARG A 231 -20.78 -12.11 -4.99
C ARG A 231 -21.98 -11.96 -4.07
N GLN A 232 -22.48 -13.05 -3.47
CA GLN A 232 -23.60 -13.02 -2.52
C GLN A 232 -23.23 -12.24 -1.26
N LEU A 233 -22.04 -12.51 -0.70
CA LEU A 233 -21.53 -11.80 0.47
C LEU A 233 -21.33 -10.32 0.18
N PHE A 234 -20.77 -9.98 -0.98
CA PHE A 234 -20.52 -8.60 -1.33
C PHE A 234 -21.80 -7.83 -1.60
N ALA A 235 -22.81 -8.44 -2.22
CA ALA A 235 -24.13 -7.85 -2.39
C ALA A 235 -24.80 -7.53 -1.05
N GLY A 236 -24.79 -8.49 -0.11
CA GLY A 236 -25.26 -8.25 1.26
C GLY A 236 -24.49 -7.14 1.97
N PHE A 237 -23.16 -7.12 1.82
CA PHE A 237 -22.31 -6.07 2.39
C PHE A 237 -22.59 -4.68 1.80
N CYS A 238 -22.86 -4.57 0.49
CA CYS A 238 -23.24 -3.31 -0.15
C CYS A 238 -24.57 -2.78 0.42
N LEU A 239 -25.55 -3.66 0.64
CA LEU A 239 -26.82 -3.28 1.26
C LEU A 239 -26.64 -2.81 2.71
N MET A 240 -25.75 -3.46 3.49
CA MET A 240 -25.37 -2.99 4.82
C MET A 240 -24.74 -1.60 4.76
N ALA A 241 -23.85 -1.37 3.79
CA ALA A 241 -23.19 -0.08 3.59
C ALA A 241 -24.17 1.02 3.20
N VAL A 242 -25.07 0.79 2.24
CA VAL A 242 -26.10 1.76 1.86
C VAL A 242 -27.02 2.09 3.03
N SER A 243 -27.35 1.11 3.87
CA SER A 243 -28.26 1.30 5.01
C SER A 243 -27.64 2.09 6.17
N ALA A 244 -26.32 2.00 6.38
CA ALA A 244 -25.65 2.56 7.54
C ALA A 244 -24.19 2.98 7.26
N SER A 245 -23.96 3.70 6.16
CA SER A 245 -22.60 3.99 5.67
C SER A 245 -21.78 4.86 6.60
N LYS A 246 -22.41 5.77 7.34
CA LYS A 246 -21.68 6.81 8.06
C LYS A 246 -21.23 6.40 9.46
N TYR A 247 -20.07 6.91 9.85
CA TYR A 247 -19.51 6.79 11.18
C TYR A 247 -19.03 8.16 11.63
N ASP A 248 -19.55 8.64 12.75
CA ASP A 248 -19.18 9.92 13.35
C ASP A 248 -18.00 9.71 14.30
N GLU A 249 -16.82 10.15 13.87
CA GLU A 249 -15.59 10.13 14.69
C GLU A 249 -15.63 11.26 15.72
N ASP A 250 -15.13 10.99 16.94
CA ASP A 250 -15.00 12.05 17.95
C ASP A 250 -14.10 13.16 17.41
N PRO A 251 -14.52 14.45 17.41
CA PRO A 251 -13.71 15.55 16.90
C PRO A 251 -12.36 15.73 17.59
N SER A 252 -12.19 15.19 18.80
CA SER A 252 -10.92 15.19 19.55
C SER A 252 -10.00 14.02 19.17
N PHE A 253 -10.50 13.02 18.44
CA PHE A 253 -9.73 11.85 18.05
C PHE A 253 -8.60 12.23 17.10
N GLN A 254 -7.39 11.79 17.43
CA GLN A 254 -6.21 12.05 16.61
C GLN A 254 -5.86 10.83 15.75
N PRO A 255 -5.67 10.99 14.42
CA PRO A 255 -5.23 9.92 13.52
C PRO A 255 -4.02 9.12 14.03
N SER A 256 -3.07 9.81 14.67
CA SER A 256 -1.84 9.23 15.19
C SER A 256 -2.08 8.18 16.28
N ASN A 257 -3.22 8.23 16.97
CA ASN A 257 -3.61 7.25 17.98
C ASN A 257 -3.75 5.84 17.37
N LEU A 258 -4.09 5.72 16.08
CA LEU A 258 -4.24 4.43 15.40
C LEU A 258 -2.94 3.69 15.13
N ARG A 259 -1.78 4.34 15.31
CA ARG A 259 -0.50 3.76 14.91
C ARG A 259 0.09 2.81 15.97
N ASP A 260 -0.26 2.98 17.25
CA ASP A 260 0.42 2.41 18.42
C ASP A 260 1.97 2.45 18.34
N PRO A 261 2.70 2.14 19.41
CA PRO A 261 4.06 1.68 19.23
C PRO A 261 4.04 0.42 18.35
N PRO A 262 4.83 0.34 17.27
CA PRO A 262 4.97 -0.91 16.56
C PRO A 262 5.44 -1.99 17.53
N PRO A 263 4.97 -3.24 17.35
CA PRO A 263 5.37 -4.33 18.22
C PRO A 263 6.89 -4.36 18.29
N THR A 264 7.44 -4.43 19.51
CA THR A 264 8.88 -4.43 19.75
C THR A 264 9.51 -5.58 18.97
N ARG A 265 10.09 -5.29 17.81
CA ARG A 265 10.77 -6.29 17.00
C ARG A 265 12.20 -6.39 17.53
N VAL A 266 12.45 -7.44 18.31
CA VAL A 266 13.83 -7.84 18.60
C VAL A 266 14.39 -8.32 17.27
N SER A 267 15.36 -7.60 16.71
CA SER A 267 16.08 -8.08 15.53
C SER A 267 16.64 -9.46 15.86
N GLY A 268 16.29 -10.48 15.08
CA GLY A 268 16.83 -11.84 15.21
C GLY A 268 18.33 -11.94 14.91
N ARG A 269 19.05 -10.82 14.80
CA ARG A 269 20.51 -10.79 14.89
C ARG A 269 20.89 -11.14 16.32
N LEU A 270 20.96 -12.44 16.56
CA LEU A 270 21.66 -13.06 17.66
C LEU A 270 22.98 -12.34 17.91
N LEU A 271 23.11 -11.89 19.14
CA LEU A 271 24.33 -11.40 19.75
C LEU A 271 25.50 -12.35 19.49
N SER A 272 26.62 -11.72 19.16
CA SER A 272 27.98 -12.14 19.51
C SER A 272 28.61 -13.27 18.69
N ASN A 273 29.46 -12.86 17.74
CA ASN A 273 30.74 -13.55 17.57
C ASN A 273 31.73 -12.95 18.60
N PRO A 274 32.07 -13.66 19.69
CA PRO A 274 32.85 -13.13 20.83
C PRO A 274 34.34 -12.87 20.53
N ASN A 275 34.79 -13.05 19.29
CA ASN A 275 36.21 -13.01 18.94
C ASN A 275 36.66 -11.76 18.18
N HIS A 276 35.92 -10.64 18.25
CA HIS A 276 36.34 -9.44 17.55
C HIS A 276 37.30 -8.58 18.40
N PRO A 277 38.51 -8.30 17.88
CA PRO A 277 39.48 -7.48 18.59
C PRO A 277 38.95 -6.06 18.78
N THR A 278 39.16 -5.54 19.98
CA THR A 278 38.85 -4.16 20.36
C THR A 278 39.57 -3.20 19.40
N PRO A 279 38.87 -2.25 18.78
CA PRO A 279 39.51 -1.26 17.92
C PRO A 279 40.46 -0.36 18.75
N PRO A 280 41.59 0.07 18.16
CA PRO A 280 42.55 0.95 18.84
C PRO A 280 41.92 2.32 19.12
N SER A 281 42.15 2.86 20.32
CA SER A 281 41.70 4.20 20.70
C SER A 281 42.49 5.28 19.93
N THR A 282 41.84 6.03 19.06
CA THR A 282 42.44 7.16 18.36
C THR A 282 42.18 8.46 19.12
N ASN A 283 43.24 9.02 19.72
CA ASN A 283 43.26 10.35 20.32
C ASN A 283 43.94 11.32 19.37
N GLY A 284 43.16 12.14 18.66
CA GLY A 284 43.65 13.24 17.85
C GLY A 284 42.55 13.69 16.89
N LEU A 285 42.51 14.98 16.52
CA LEU A 285 41.55 15.49 15.52
C LEU A 285 41.58 14.58 14.30
N ASP A 286 40.56 13.74 14.17
CA ASP A 286 40.56 12.68 13.18
C ASP A 286 40.48 13.31 11.79
N SER A 287 41.46 12.99 10.96
CA SER A 287 41.36 13.22 9.52
C SER A 287 40.07 12.58 9.01
N VAL A 288 39.24 13.35 8.31
CA VAL A 288 38.06 12.83 7.60
C VAL A 288 38.51 11.67 6.72
N THR A 289 37.88 10.51 6.89
CA THR A 289 38.11 9.29 6.12
C THR A 289 36.98 9.10 5.10
N SER A 290 37.14 8.13 4.20
CA SER A 290 36.05 7.74 3.28
C SER A 290 34.82 7.16 3.99
N ASN A 291 34.93 6.85 5.30
CA ASN A 291 33.86 6.28 6.11
C ASN A 291 33.36 7.27 7.18
N SER A 292 33.67 8.56 7.03
CA SER A 292 33.16 9.59 7.94
C SER A 292 31.73 9.98 7.58
N VAL A 293 30.90 10.15 8.61
CA VAL A 293 29.55 10.73 8.50
C VAL A 293 29.58 12.11 9.17
N PHE A 294 29.01 13.10 8.49
CA PHE A 294 28.79 14.43 9.06
C PHE A 294 27.43 14.43 9.77
N VAL A 295 27.44 14.85 11.03
CA VAL A 295 26.24 14.95 11.86
C VAL A 295 26.09 16.38 12.34
N THR A 296 24.99 17.04 11.98
CA THR A 296 24.66 18.34 12.52
C THR A 296 23.86 18.16 13.81
N THR A 297 24.38 18.69 14.92
CA THR A 297 23.71 18.64 16.22
C THR A 297 22.68 19.76 16.36
N ASP A 298 21.77 19.67 17.33
CA ASP A 298 20.74 20.69 17.64
C ASP A 298 21.34 22.08 17.92
N SER A 299 22.61 22.13 18.30
CA SER A 299 23.36 23.39 18.50
C SER A 299 23.79 24.07 17.20
N GLY A 300 23.48 23.47 16.04
CA GLY A 300 23.98 23.86 14.72
C GLY A 300 25.45 23.50 14.49
N ARG A 301 26.10 22.82 15.43
CA ARG A 301 27.48 22.35 15.28
C ARG A 301 27.51 21.03 14.51
N THR A 302 28.24 21.00 13.40
CA THR A 302 28.57 19.77 12.69
C THR A 302 29.73 19.05 13.38
N ILE A 303 29.54 17.77 13.68
CA ILE A 303 30.57 16.84 14.13
C ILE A 303 30.85 15.82 13.03
N VAL A 304 32.09 15.34 12.96
CA VAL A 304 32.51 14.29 12.04
C VAL A 304 32.64 13.01 12.84
N ILE A 305 31.90 11.96 12.45
CA ILE A 305 31.97 10.66 13.09
C ILE A 305 32.62 9.67 12.13
N ASN A 306 33.76 9.10 12.53
CA ASN A 306 34.39 8.02 11.76
C ASN A 306 33.66 6.70 12.03
N CYS A 307 33.13 6.10 10.96
CA CYS A 307 32.48 4.80 11.09
C CYS A 307 33.54 3.70 11.16
N VAL A 308 33.38 2.82 12.15
CA VAL A 308 34.19 1.63 12.35
C VAL A 308 33.92 0.59 11.28
N ARG A 309 32.63 0.38 10.95
CA ARG A 309 32.22 -0.66 10.00
C ARG A 309 30.84 -0.39 9.41
N GLN A 310 30.70 -0.62 8.10
CA GLN A 310 29.39 -0.67 7.47
C GLN A 310 28.66 -1.97 7.84
N LEU A 311 27.43 -1.85 8.35
CA LEU A 311 26.58 -2.97 8.76
C LEU A 311 25.48 -3.31 7.74
N SER A 312 25.16 -2.38 6.84
CA SER A 312 24.25 -2.60 5.70
C SER A 312 24.68 -1.84 4.45
N ASP A 313 24.39 -2.43 3.30
CA ASP A 313 24.55 -1.80 1.99
C ASP A 313 23.36 -0.84 1.70
N PRO A 314 23.60 0.46 1.46
CA PRO A 314 22.55 1.43 1.17
C PRO A 314 21.78 1.12 -0.12
N THR A 315 22.37 0.38 -1.06
CA THR A 315 21.72 0.05 -2.34
C THR A 315 20.51 -0.87 -2.17
N VAL A 316 20.46 -1.61 -1.06
CA VAL A 316 19.44 -2.66 -0.85
C VAL A 316 18.15 -2.09 -0.23
N ASN A 317 18.25 -1.07 0.63
CA ASN A 317 17.10 -0.59 1.43
C ASN A 317 17.00 0.94 1.54
N SER A 318 17.72 1.69 0.70
CA SER A 318 17.84 3.16 0.79
C SER A 318 18.29 3.69 2.16
N LYS A 319 18.92 2.82 2.96
CA LYS A 319 19.34 3.04 4.34
C LYS A 319 20.74 2.47 4.54
N ALA A 320 21.68 3.33 4.88
CA ALA A 320 23.02 2.91 5.29
C ALA A 320 23.03 2.74 6.82
N ILE A 321 23.50 1.60 7.30
CA ILE A 321 23.67 1.34 8.73
C ILE A 321 25.16 1.18 8.99
N TRP A 322 25.68 1.92 9.95
CA TRP A 322 27.09 1.91 10.32
C TRP A 322 27.24 1.62 11.82
N LEU A 323 28.30 0.91 12.18
CA LEU A 323 28.85 0.90 13.52
C LEU A 323 29.87 2.03 13.58
N ALA A 324 29.75 2.91 14.57
CA ALA A 324 30.64 4.04 14.75
C ALA A 324 31.01 4.20 16.23
N THR A 325 31.97 5.08 16.50
CA THR A 325 32.33 5.47 17.86
C THR A 325 32.01 6.95 18.05
N LEU A 326 31.19 7.27 19.06
CA LEU A 326 30.83 8.63 19.44
C LEU A 326 31.14 8.80 20.93
N ASN A 327 32.02 9.74 21.27
CA ASN A 327 32.50 9.96 22.65
C ASN A 327 33.01 8.66 23.32
N GLU A 328 33.82 7.88 22.59
CA GLU A 328 34.35 6.58 23.02
C GLU A 328 33.31 5.45 23.17
N GLU A 329 32.03 5.73 22.94
CA GLU A 329 30.96 4.72 22.97
C GLU A 329 30.62 4.20 21.58
N LEU A 330 30.32 2.89 21.49
CA LEU A 330 29.87 2.29 20.23
C LEU A 330 28.40 2.63 19.97
N VAL A 331 28.15 3.24 18.81
CA VAL A 331 26.81 3.62 18.36
C VAL A 331 26.48 2.98 17.01
N ILE A 332 25.18 2.81 16.76
CA ILE A 332 24.66 2.40 15.45
C ILE A 332 24.11 3.64 14.76
N LEU A 333 24.79 4.11 13.72
CA LEU A 333 24.32 5.21 12.88
C LEU A 333 23.43 4.65 11.77
N LYS A 334 22.29 5.29 11.56
CA LYS A 334 21.35 4.97 10.48
C LYS A 334 21.16 6.22 9.64
N CYS A 335 21.65 6.17 8.41
CA CYS A 335 21.54 7.27 7.46
C CYS A 335 20.49 6.91 6.42
N TRP A 336 19.51 7.79 6.26
CA TRP A 336 18.42 7.66 5.30
C TRP A 336 18.61 8.66 4.17
N GLN A 337 18.05 8.37 2.99
CA GLN A 337 17.89 9.42 1.98
C GLN A 337 16.77 10.37 2.42
N LEU A 338 16.87 11.65 2.06
CA LEU A 338 15.92 12.70 2.47
C LEU A 338 14.45 12.35 2.15
N LYS A 339 14.20 11.61 1.07
CA LYS A 339 12.84 11.14 0.71
C LYS A 339 12.23 10.12 1.68
N TYR A 340 12.97 9.66 2.68
CA TYR A 340 12.54 8.69 3.69
C TYR A 340 12.60 9.27 5.12
N ASP A 341 12.61 10.59 5.26
CA ASP A 341 12.67 11.27 6.55
C ASP A 341 11.53 10.84 7.49
N GLU A 342 10.32 10.67 6.95
CA GLU A 342 9.18 10.18 7.72
C GLU A 342 9.34 8.73 8.24
N LEU A 343 10.12 7.89 7.53
CA LEU A 343 10.45 6.55 8.01
C LEU A 343 11.47 6.61 9.16
N PHE A 344 12.36 7.60 9.13
CA PHE A 344 13.26 7.89 10.24
C PHE A 344 12.45 8.30 11.47
N ASP A 345 11.54 9.27 11.34
CA ASP A 345 10.67 9.71 12.44
C ASP A 345 9.87 8.56 13.03
N ALA A 346 9.27 7.74 12.15
CA ALA A 346 8.51 6.58 12.56
C ALA A 346 9.38 5.59 13.35
N GLU A 347 10.63 5.32 12.91
CA GLU A 347 11.58 4.43 13.57
C GLU A 347 12.13 5.03 14.88
N ALA A 348 12.46 6.32 14.91
CA ALA A 348 12.95 7.05 16.07
C ALA A 348 11.90 7.06 17.20
N GLU A 349 10.63 7.32 16.86
CA GLU A 349 9.51 7.22 17.78
C GLU A 349 9.33 5.83 18.38
N VAL A 350 9.69 4.76 17.65
CA VAL A 350 9.73 3.41 18.24
C VAL A 350 10.78 3.34 19.34
N TYR A 351 11.99 3.82 19.06
CA TYR A 351 13.09 3.75 20.01
C TYR A 351 12.84 4.60 21.25
N HIS A 352 12.36 5.84 21.08
CA HIS A 352 12.00 6.71 22.19
C HIS A 352 10.95 6.07 23.10
N ARG A 353 9.93 5.40 22.52
CA ARG A 353 8.89 4.70 23.28
C ARG A 353 9.38 3.41 23.96
N ILE A 354 10.28 2.66 23.32
CA ILE A 354 10.92 1.49 23.97
C ILE A 354 11.78 1.95 25.15
N TRP A 355 12.52 3.03 24.99
CA TRP A 355 13.42 3.57 26.01
C TRP A 355 12.67 4.13 27.22
N SER A 356 11.57 4.87 26.98
CA SER A 356 10.77 5.50 28.03
C SER A 356 9.91 4.54 28.84
N ARG A 357 9.77 3.26 28.44
CA ARG A 357 9.08 2.25 29.24
C ARG A 357 10.00 1.72 30.35
N PRO A 358 9.65 1.90 31.64
CA PRO A 358 10.42 1.29 32.73
C PRO A 358 10.34 -0.23 32.61
N SER A 359 11.48 -0.89 32.40
CA SER A 359 11.55 -2.34 32.49
C SER A 359 11.50 -2.75 33.95
N ALA A 360 10.79 -3.84 34.25
CA ALA A 360 10.67 -4.36 35.63
C ALA A 360 12.04 -4.67 36.26
N ASP A 361 13.04 -4.95 35.43
CA ASP A 361 14.41 -5.29 35.83
C ASP A 361 15.41 -4.14 35.60
N ASN A 362 14.94 -2.95 35.21
CA ASN A 362 15.77 -1.77 34.89
C ASN A 362 16.86 -2.00 33.82
N THR A 363 16.80 -3.13 33.09
CA THR A 363 17.66 -3.42 31.95
C THR A 363 17.01 -2.86 30.69
N HIS A 364 17.61 -1.81 30.14
CA HIS A 364 17.25 -1.33 28.80
C HIS A 364 17.88 -2.27 27.77
N VAL A 365 17.04 -2.94 26.98
CA VAL A 365 17.49 -3.93 25.97
C VAL A 365 17.94 -3.25 24.66
N PHE A 366 17.75 -1.94 24.55
CA PHE A 366 18.07 -1.16 23.36
C PHE A 366 19.01 0.00 23.70
N ALA A 367 19.91 0.32 22.76
CA ALA A 367 20.72 1.53 22.83
C ALA A 367 19.83 2.77 22.70
N GLU A 368 20.19 3.84 23.40
CA GLU A 368 19.55 5.16 23.29
C GLU A 368 19.66 5.64 21.83
N CYS A 369 18.54 6.10 21.25
CA CYS A 369 18.54 6.63 19.89
C CYS A 369 19.14 8.03 19.92
N ALA A 370 20.41 8.15 19.54
CA ALA A 370 21.07 9.44 19.43
C ALA A 370 20.68 10.11 18.11
N GLN A 371 19.82 11.12 18.21
CA GLN A 371 19.74 12.33 17.38
C GLN A 371 19.41 12.17 15.88
N GLU A 372 18.67 13.15 15.35
CA GLU A 372 18.47 13.35 13.92
C GLU A 372 19.82 13.67 13.26
N VAL A 373 20.16 12.92 12.21
CA VAL A 373 21.41 13.10 11.48
C VAL A 373 21.08 13.52 10.06
N GLU A 374 21.09 14.83 9.80
CA GLU A 374 21.19 15.34 8.43
C GLU A 374 22.59 15.00 7.88
N ALA A 375 22.70 13.82 7.27
CA ALA A 375 23.93 13.39 6.64
C ALA A 375 24.07 14.03 5.25
N HIS A 376 24.80 15.14 5.16
CA HIS A 376 25.40 15.56 3.89
C HIS A 376 26.62 14.69 3.60
N SER A 377 26.40 13.41 3.26
CA SER A 377 27.49 12.63 2.69
C SER A 377 27.84 13.26 1.33
N VAL A 378 29.08 13.69 1.16
CA VAL A 378 29.71 13.71 -0.17
C VAL A 378 29.81 12.24 -0.58
N ILE A 379 28.71 11.69 -1.09
CA ILE A 379 28.74 10.43 -1.84
C ILE A 379 29.61 10.76 -3.05
N PRO A 380 30.75 10.09 -3.27
CA PRO A 380 31.52 10.30 -4.48
C PRO A 380 30.58 10.06 -5.67
N THR A 381 30.44 11.06 -6.54
CA THR A 381 29.67 11.01 -7.79
C THR A 381 30.34 10.09 -8.83
N TYR A 382 30.92 8.97 -8.40
CA TYR A 382 31.60 8.02 -9.27
C TYR A 382 30.90 6.68 -9.18
N TYR A 383 29.84 6.54 -9.99
CA TYR A 383 29.55 5.35 -10.79
C TYR A 383 28.48 5.77 -11.81
N GLU A 384 28.89 6.57 -12.80
CA GLU A 384 28.20 6.56 -14.09
C GLU A 384 28.40 5.16 -14.68
N MET A 385 27.30 4.39 -14.72
CA MET A 385 27.21 3.18 -15.51
C MET A 385 26.99 3.55 -16.98
N GLU A 386 27.91 3.13 -17.83
CA GLU A 386 27.66 2.84 -19.24
C GLU A 386 28.66 1.76 -19.71
N PRO A 387 28.35 0.93 -20.71
CA PRO A 387 27.25 -0.03 -20.70
C PRO A 387 27.77 -1.47 -20.82
N ILE A 388 27.03 -2.40 -20.23
CA ILE A 388 27.12 -3.83 -20.55
C ILE A 388 26.48 -4.03 -21.93
N PHE A 389 27.24 -3.83 -23.00
CA PHE A 389 27.06 -4.59 -24.24
C PHE A 389 28.43 -4.88 -24.84
N GLY A 390 28.79 -6.17 -24.84
CA GLY A 390 30.00 -6.68 -25.43
C GLY A 390 30.04 -6.41 -26.92
N SER A 391 31.16 -5.83 -27.35
CA SER A 391 31.59 -5.78 -28.73
C SER A 391 32.07 -7.17 -29.15
N ASN A 392 31.46 -7.77 -30.18
CA ASN A 392 32.13 -8.16 -31.44
C ASN A 392 31.30 -9.11 -32.35
N LEU A 393 31.44 -8.86 -33.66
CA LEU A 393 31.25 -9.75 -34.85
C LEU A 393 29.79 -9.88 -35.38
N LEU A 394 29.45 -9.74 -36.68
CA LEU A 394 30.20 -9.74 -37.95
C LEU A 394 29.42 -9.07 -39.10
N LEU A 395 30.20 -8.51 -40.03
CA LEU A 395 30.01 -8.22 -41.46
C LEU A 395 28.81 -8.85 -42.20
N GLY A 396 28.17 -8.04 -43.04
CA GLY A 396 27.22 -8.45 -44.09
C GLY A 396 26.45 -7.26 -44.66
#